data_AF-F9YVH3-F1
#
_entry.id   AF-F9YVH3-F1
#
_cell.length_a   1.000
_cell.length_b   1.000
_cell.length_c   1.000
_cell.angle_alpha   90.00
_cell.angle_beta   90.00
_cell.angle_gamma   90.00
#
_symmetry.space_group_name_H-M   'P 1'
#
loop_
_entity.id
_entity.type
_entity.pdbx_description
1 polymer ?
#
loop_
_entity_poly.entity_id
_entity_poly.type
_entity_poly.pdbx_seq_one_letter_code
_entity_poly.pdbx_strand_id
1 'polypeptide(L)'
;MIKKSKTVTYLKSFYIKDFFTIIAGLALFTIGVTGFILPNKIVTGGLSGVAIIIKYVSDFEVWKTNLIANAFLLIIAYKAISKEFVFRALFGIGMLSLMFMFGENYLQPYFTENPWVSDSFLSVLVGGVFAGTGLGLVYSANGSTGGADIIGFLVTKYYRISLARIMLIVDVLVVISSYFILEKTEDSLEKTILGLVLLPLMWQMVEMVMNGARQSVQLFIFSKHYETIATHINTEINRGCTVVDGMGWYSKTPQKVIIVIARRTEATAIFRLVGSIDPEAFVTKANVSGVYGKGFDRLHK
;
A
#
# COMPACT_ATOMS: atom_id res chain seq x y z
N MET A 1 -28.68 -21.04 31.22
CA MET A 1 -28.25 -19.67 30.87
C MET A 1 -26.91 -19.74 30.14
N ILE A 2 -26.90 -19.51 28.82
CA ILE A 2 -25.71 -19.59 27.98
C ILE A 2 -24.94 -18.27 28.10
N LYS A 3 -23.68 -18.37 28.53
CA LYS A 3 -22.73 -17.27 28.73
C LYS A 3 -22.55 -16.51 27.41
N LYS A 4 -23.01 -15.25 27.34
CA LYS A 4 -22.80 -14.35 26.18
C LYS A 4 -21.30 -14.27 25.88
N SER A 5 -20.97 -14.71 24.68
CA SER A 5 -19.63 -14.88 24.12
C SER A 5 -18.81 -13.58 24.11
N LYS A 6 -17.64 -13.61 24.75
CA LYS A 6 -16.60 -12.55 24.68
C LYS A 6 -15.95 -12.43 23.28
N THR A 7 -16.31 -13.29 22.32
CA THR A 7 -15.69 -13.37 20.99
C THR A 7 -16.10 -12.21 20.07
N VAL A 8 -17.22 -11.52 20.33
CA VAL A 8 -17.71 -10.43 19.47
C VAL A 8 -16.88 -9.14 19.60
N THR A 9 -16.33 -8.86 20.78
CA THR A 9 -15.64 -7.59 21.06
C THR A 9 -14.29 -7.50 20.35
N TYR A 10 -13.55 -8.61 20.25
CA TYR A 10 -12.22 -8.64 19.61
C TYR A 10 -12.31 -8.42 18.09
N LEU A 11 -13.30 -9.04 17.44
CA LEU A 11 -13.55 -8.82 16.01
C LEU A 11 -13.96 -7.36 15.74
N LYS A 12 -14.86 -6.78 16.55
CA LYS A 12 -15.24 -5.36 16.44
C LYS A 12 -14.05 -4.41 16.58
N SER A 13 -13.11 -4.68 17.49
CA SER A 13 -11.88 -3.88 17.65
C SER A 13 -11.02 -3.89 16.38
N PHE A 14 -11.01 -5.00 15.64
CA PHE A 14 -10.30 -5.11 14.36
C PHE A 14 -10.97 -4.24 13.28
N TYR A 15 -12.30 -4.33 13.15
CA TYR A 15 -13.05 -3.49 12.21
C TYR A 15 -12.91 -1.99 12.51
N ILE A 16 -12.94 -1.58 13.79
CA ILE A 16 -12.79 -0.17 14.17
C ILE A 16 -11.40 0.35 13.79
N LYS A 17 -10.35 -0.43 14.05
CA LYS A 17 -8.98 -0.06 13.66
C LYS A 17 -8.84 0.06 12.14
N ASP A 18 -9.46 -0.84 11.38
CA ASP A 18 -9.49 -0.77 9.92
C ASP A 18 -10.14 0.54 9.44
N PHE A 19 -11.30 0.92 10.00
CA PHE A 19 -11.98 2.16 9.64
C PHE A 19 -11.15 3.41 9.97
N PHE A 20 -10.50 3.48 11.13
CA PHE A 20 -9.59 4.58 11.45
C PHE A 20 -8.39 4.63 10.49
N THR A 21 -7.85 3.48 10.11
CA THR A 21 -6.76 3.39 9.14
C THR A 21 -7.19 3.88 7.76
N ILE A 22 -8.41 3.55 7.34
CA ILE A 22 -9.01 4.06 6.09
C ILE A 22 -9.18 5.57 6.16
N ILE A 23 -9.77 6.12 7.24
CA ILE A 23 -9.97 7.57 7.39
C ILE A 23 -8.62 8.31 7.35
N ALA A 24 -7.62 7.83 8.08
CA ALA A 24 -6.28 8.42 8.07
C ALA A 24 -5.64 8.37 6.67
N GLY A 25 -5.79 7.24 5.97
CA GLY A 25 -5.31 7.08 4.61
C GLY A 25 -5.99 8.03 3.61
N LEU A 26 -7.32 8.17 3.70
CA LEU A 26 -8.09 9.11 2.87
C LEU A 26 -7.73 10.57 3.15
N ALA A 27 -7.46 10.92 4.41
CA ALA A 27 -7.01 12.26 4.77
C ALA A 27 -5.64 12.59 4.15
N LEU A 28 -4.67 11.68 4.28
CA LEU A 28 -3.35 11.84 3.65
C LEU A 28 -3.45 11.91 2.12
N PHE A 29 -4.28 11.07 1.52
CA PHE A 29 -4.53 11.10 0.08
C PHE A 29 -5.13 12.44 -0.37
N THR A 30 -6.13 12.92 0.36
CA THR A 30 -6.77 14.22 0.13
C THR A 30 -5.76 15.35 0.24
N ILE A 31 -4.91 15.37 1.27
CA ILE A 31 -3.88 16.40 1.45
C ILE A 31 -2.88 16.37 0.29
N GLY A 32 -2.41 15.19 -0.11
CA GLY A 32 -1.50 15.04 -1.25
C GLY A 32 -2.10 15.59 -2.55
N VAL A 33 -3.35 15.23 -2.84
CA VAL A 33 -4.03 15.65 -4.07
C VAL A 33 -4.42 17.12 -4.05
N THR A 34 -5.14 17.57 -3.01
CA THR A 34 -5.71 18.93 -2.97
C THR A 34 -4.72 20.00 -2.51
N GLY A 35 -3.73 19.64 -1.69
CA GLY A 35 -2.71 20.57 -1.21
C GLY A 35 -1.50 20.71 -2.14
N PHE A 36 -1.10 19.65 -2.86
CA PHE A 36 0.14 19.67 -3.65
C PHE A 36 -0.08 19.44 -5.16
N ILE A 37 -0.98 18.54 -5.56
CA ILE A 37 -1.14 18.18 -6.98
C ILE A 37 -2.06 19.16 -7.72
N LEU A 38 -3.24 19.45 -7.16
CA LEU A 38 -4.25 20.35 -7.75
C LEU A 38 -3.76 21.80 -7.92
N PRO A 39 -3.07 22.43 -6.95
CA PRO A 39 -2.55 23.80 -7.14
C PRO A 39 -1.57 23.92 -8.30
N ASN A 40 -0.80 22.87 -8.57
CA ASN A 40 0.17 22.81 -9.67
C ASN A 40 -0.48 22.41 -11.02
N LYS A 41 -1.80 22.21 -11.06
CA LYS A 41 -2.57 21.78 -12.24
C LYS A 41 -2.10 20.45 -12.84
N ILE A 42 -1.62 19.54 -12.00
CA ILE A 42 -1.09 18.24 -12.44
C ILE A 42 -2.21 17.20 -12.36
N VAL A 43 -2.20 16.27 -13.30
CA VAL A 43 -3.15 15.16 -13.35
C VAL A 43 -2.51 13.95 -12.69
N THR A 44 -3.20 13.36 -11.72
CA THR A 44 -2.86 12.03 -11.20
C THR A 44 -3.58 10.94 -12.00
N GLY A 45 -3.43 9.68 -11.62
CA GLY A 45 -4.09 8.56 -12.28
C GLY A 45 -5.45 8.15 -11.69
N GLY A 46 -5.98 7.05 -12.22
CA GLY A 46 -7.21 6.43 -11.77
C GLY A 46 -8.46 7.30 -12.01
N LEU A 47 -9.52 7.00 -11.26
CA LEU A 47 -10.76 7.78 -11.37
C LEU A 47 -10.58 9.22 -10.88
N SER A 48 -9.75 9.44 -9.86
CA SER A 48 -9.41 10.79 -9.38
C SER A 48 -8.70 11.59 -10.46
N GLY A 49 -7.82 10.98 -11.25
CA GLY A 49 -7.19 11.59 -12.42
C GLY A 49 -8.20 12.03 -13.47
N VAL A 50 -9.15 11.15 -13.82
CA VAL A 50 -10.25 11.48 -14.73
C VAL A 50 -11.08 12.64 -14.19
N ALA A 51 -11.37 12.65 -12.88
CA ALA A 51 -12.09 13.74 -12.24
C ALA A 51 -11.33 15.08 -12.30
N ILE A 52 -10.01 15.06 -12.18
CA ILE A 52 -9.16 16.25 -12.33
C ILE A 52 -9.15 16.74 -13.78
N ILE A 53 -9.07 15.84 -14.76
CA ILE A 53 -9.18 16.22 -16.19
C ILE A 53 -10.52 16.91 -16.45
N ILE A 54 -11.61 16.35 -15.94
CA ILE A 54 -12.96 16.94 -16.06
C ILE A 54 -12.98 18.33 -15.40
N LYS A 55 -12.43 18.48 -14.19
CA LYS A 55 -12.30 19.79 -13.54
C LYS A 55 -11.57 20.81 -14.42
N TYR A 56 -10.47 20.43 -15.06
CA TYR A 56 -9.71 21.37 -15.90
C TYR A 56 -10.41 21.74 -17.21
N VAL A 57 -11.30 20.88 -17.72
CA VAL A 57 -12.04 21.15 -18.97
C VAL A 57 -13.35 21.89 -18.72
N SER A 58 -14.07 21.58 -17.64
CA SER A 58 -15.44 22.08 -17.40
C SER A 58 -15.65 22.79 -16.06
N ASP A 59 -14.59 22.98 -15.26
CA ASP A 59 -14.62 23.54 -13.90
C ASP A 59 -15.54 22.76 -12.94
N PHE A 60 -15.84 21.51 -13.27
CA PHE A 60 -16.69 20.66 -12.45
C PHE A 60 -15.87 20.03 -11.31
N GLU A 61 -16.29 20.29 -10.06
CA GLU A 61 -15.58 19.90 -8.84
C GLU A 61 -15.22 18.40 -8.80
N VAL A 62 -14.00 18.09 -8.31
CA VAL A 62 -13.45 16.72 -8.31
C VAL A 62 -14.28 15.79 -7.44
N TRP A 63 -14.80 16.28 -6.31
CA TRP A 63 -15.61 15.45 -5.41
C TRP A 63 -16.95 15.04 -6.04
N LYS A 64 -17.59 15.92 -6.82
CA LYS A 64 -18.87 15.62 -7.52
C LYS A 64 -18.63 14.53 -8.57
N THR A 65 -17.60 14.69 -9.37
CA THR A 65 -17.23 13.72 -10.41
C THR A 65 -16.92 12.36 -9.80
N ASN A 66 -16.10 12.33 -8.75
CA ASN A 66 -15.77 11.09 -8.04
C ASN A 66 -17.02 10.41 -7.49
N LEU A 67 -17.92 11.15 -6.85
CA LEU A 67 -19.13 10.57 -6.26
C LEU A 67 -20.04 9.95 -7.33
N ILE A 68 -20.29 10.68 -8.43
CA ILE A 68 -21.16 10.23 -9.53
C ILE A 68 -20.57 9.01 -10.24
N ALA A 69 -19.30 9.10 -10.64
CA ALA A 69 -18.65 8.01 -11.36
C ALA A 69 -18.49 6.76 -10.50
N ASN A 70 -18.21 6.91 -9.20
CA ASN A 70 -18.16 5.79 -8.27
C ASN A 70 -19.53 5.15 -8.03
N ALA A 71 -20.60 5.93 -7.95
CA ALA A 71 -21.95 5.38 -7.84
C ALA A 71 -22.26 4.49 -9.06
N PHE A 72 -21.91 4.94 -10.27
CA PHE A 72 -22.09 4.16 -11.49
C PHE A 72 -21.23 2.89 -11.52
N LEU A 73 -19.93 3.00 -11.18
CA LEU A 73 -19.03 1.84 -11.14
C LEU A 73 -19.44 0.81 -10.09
N LEU A 74 -19.91 1.24 -8.92
CA LEU A 74 -20.42 0.34 -7.90
C LEU A 74 -21.66 -0.42 -8.37
N ILE A 75 -22.58 0.22 -9.12
CA ILE A 75 -23.75 -0.45 -9.69
C ILE A 75 -23.32 -1.58 -10.63
N ILE A 76 -22.34 -1.32 -11.50
CA ILE A 76 -21.81 -2.33 -12.43
C ILE A 76 -21.10 -3.45 -11.67
N ALA A 77 -20.27 -3.11 -10.69
CA ALA A 77 -19.45 -4.06 -9.96
C ALA A 77 -20.20 -4.83 -8.85
N TYR A 78 -21.41 -4.39 -8.48
CA TYR A 78 -22.19 -4.96 -7.38
C TYR A 78 -22.40 -6.48 -7.50
N LYS A 79 -22.59 -6.99 -8.72
CA LYS A 79 -22.78 -8.42 -8.96
C LYS A 79 -21.47 -9.23 -8.92
N ALA A 80 -20.33 -8.59 -9.15
CA ALA A 80 -19.03 -9.26 -9.26
C ALA A 80 -18.26 -9.35 -7.93
N ILE A 81 -18.64 -8.55 -6.93
CA ILE A 81 -17.88 -8.34 -5.70
C ILE A 81 -18.69 -8.72 -4.45
N SER A 82 -18.01 -9.08 -3.35
CA SER A 82 -18.65 -9.46 -2.09
C SER A 82 -19.35 -8.27 -1.42
N LYS A 83 -20.46 -8.54 -0.72
CA LYS A 83 -21.25 -7.52 0.01
C LYS A 83 -20.42 -6.74 1.04
N GLU A 84 -19.46 -7.40 1.68
CA GLU A 84 -18.56 -6.74 2.65
C GLU A 84 -17.68 -5.68 1.97
N PHE A 85 -17.10 -5.99 0.81
CA PHE A 85 -16.29 -5.03 0.08
C PHE A 85 -17.13 -3.86 -0.43
N VAL A 86 -18.35 -4.11 -0.93
CA VAL A 86 -19.26 -3.05 -1.37
C VAL A 86 -19.53 -2.06 -0.23
N PHE A 87 -19.77 -2.55 0.99
CA PHE A 87 -19.99 -1.67 2.15
C PHE A 87 -18.74 -0.84 2.50
N ARG A 88 -17.55 -1.46 2.50
CA ARG A 88 -16.29 -0.75 2.74
C ARG A 88 -15.99 0.28 1.64
N ALA A 89 -16.27 -0.05 0.39
CA ALA A 89 -16.09 0.84 -0.75
C ALA A 89 -17.07 2.02 -0.69
N LEU A 90 -18.35 1.80 -0.38
CA LEU A 90 -19.33 2.88 -0.17
C LEU A 90 -18.89 3.85 0.92
N PHE A 91 -18.41 3.32 2.05
CA PHE A 91 -17.85 4.15 3.11
C PHE A 91 -16.63 4.95 2.63
N GLY A 92 -15.69 4.30 1.95
CA GLY A 92 -14.48 4.95 1.41
C GLY A 92 -14.80 6.04 0.39
N ILE A 93 -15.70 5.76 -0.55
CA ILE A 93 -16.15 6.72 -1.58
C ILE A 93 -16.84 7.92 -0.94
N GLY A 94 -17.77 7.69 -0.01
CA GLY A 94 -18.48 8.77 0.68
C GLY A 94 -17.51 9.64 1.47
N MET A 95 -16.61 9.02 2.23
CA MET A 95 -15.63 9.75 3.04
C MET A 95 -14.59 10.49 2.19
N LEU A 96 -14.10 9.88 1.11
CA LEU A 96 -13.20 10.54 0.17
C LEU A 96 -13.88 11.74 -0.49
N SER A 97 -15.14 11.60 -0.91
CA SER A 97 -15.88 12.71 -1.53
C SER A 97 -16.06 13.88 -0.56
N LEU A 98 -16.36 13.60 0.72
CA LEU A 98 -16.43 14.62 1.76
C LEU A 98 -15.06 15.29 2.00
N MET A 99 -14.00 14.50 2.05
CA MET A 99 -12.64 15.03 2.25
C MET A 99 -12.16 15.84 1.05
N PHE A 100 -12.47 15.44 -0.18
CA PHE A 100 -12.19 16.25 -1.38
C PHE A 100 -13.03 17.52 -1.42
N MET A 101 -14.31 17.49 -1.01
CA MET A 101 -15.11 18.72 -0.88
C MET A 101 -14.45 19.70 0.10
N PHE A 102 -13.99 19.21 1.26
CA PHE A 102 -13.25 20.05 2.21
C PHE A 102 -11.89 20.50 1.65
N GLY A 103 -11.18 19.60 0.96
CA GLY A 103 -9.89 19.86 0.38
C GLY A 103 -9.94 20.92 -0.72
N GLU A 104 -10.92 20.88 -1.62
CA GLU A 104 -11.09 21.89 -2.68
C GLU A 104 -11.55 23.25 -2.13
N ASN A 105 -12.43 23.26 -1.13
CA ASN A 105 -13.01 24.51 -0.62
C ASN A 105 -12.11 25.23 0.41
N TYR A 106 -11.28 24.50 1.15
CA TYR A 106 -10.49 25.08 2.25
C TYR A 106 -9.00 24.81 2.14
N LEU A 107 -8.59 23.57 1.83
CA LEU A 107 -7.18 23.21 1.81
C LEU A 107 -6.45 23.75 0.58
N GLN A 108 -7.05 23.62 -0.60
CA GLN A 108 -6.49 24.06 -1.87
C GLN A 108 -6.24 25.58 -1.85
N PRO A 109 -7.22 26.45 -1.48
CA PRO A 109 -6.96 27.89 -1.36
C PRO A 109 -5.84 28.22 -0.37
N TYR A 110 -5.84 27.58 0.81
CA TYR A 110 -4.82 27.82 1.83
C TYR A 110 -3.40 27.45 1.35
N PHE A 111 -3.24 26.30 0.69
CA PHE A 111 -1.95 25.86 0.13
C PHE A 111 -1.53 26.69 -1.09
N THR A 112 -2.49 27.27 -1.83
CA THR A 112 -2.19 28.18 -2.93
C THR A 112 -1.66 29.52 -2.43
N GLU A 113 -2.24 30.05 -1.34
CA GLU A 113 -1.79 31.31 -0.72
C GLU A 113 -0.50 31.12 0.12
N ASN A 114 -0.34 29.97 0.76
CA ASN A 114 0.79 29.65 1.64
C ASN A 114 1.48 28.36 1.19
N PRO A 115 2.18 28.38 0.04
CA PRO A 115 2.84 27.19 -0.47
C PRO A 115 3.94 26.74 0.47
N TRP A 116 3.83 25.52 0.99
CA TRP A 116 4.90 24.90 1.79
C TRP A 116 6.13 24.61 0.94
N VAL A 117 5.92 24.45 -0.36
CA VAL A 117 6.94 24.17 -1.37
C VAL A 117 6.60 25.01 -2.59
N SER A 118 7.54 25.84 -3.06
CA SER A 118 7.32 26.75 -4.18
C SER A 118 7.56 26.11 -5.56
N ASP A 119 8.29 25.00 -5.60
CA ASP A 119 8.66 24.31 -6.83
C ASP A 119 7.65 23.19 -7.17
N SER A 120 7.20 23.16 -8.43
CA SER A 120 6.20 22.20 -8.91
C SER A 120 6.70 20.76 -8.82
N PHE A 121 7.98 20.53 -9.10
CA PHE A 121 8.57 19.19 -9.05
C PHE A 121 8.65 18.68 -7.60
N LEU A 122 9.13 19.50 -6.67
CA LEU A 122 9.12 19.17 -5.24
C LEU A 122 7.69 18.98 -4.70
N SER A 123 6.73 19.80 -5.15
CA SER A 123 5.31 19.66 -4.78
C SER A 123 4.76 18.30 -5.22
N VAL A 124 5.09 17.86 -6.43
CA VAL A 124 4.73 16.53 -6.95
C VAL A 124 5.34 15.41 -6.13
N LEU A 125 6.61 15.52 -5.73
CA LEU A 125 7.24 14.51 -4.90
C LEU A 125 6.53 14.38 -3.55
N VAL A 126 6.27 15.51 -2.88
CA VAL A 126 5.56 15.52 -1.59
C VAL A 126 4.13 15.00 -1.77
N GLY A 127 3.40 15.52 -2.76
CA GLY A 127 2.05 15.07 -3.11
C GLY A 127 1.98 13.57 -3.38
N GLY A 128 2.95 13.01 -4.10
CA GLY A 128 3.06 11.58 -4.39
C GLY A 128 3.34 10.73 -3.16
N VAL A 129 4.19 11.20 -2.25
CA VAL A 129 4.44 10.53 -0.98
C VAL A 129 3.19 10.49 -0.10
N PHE A 130 2.50 11.63 0.06
CA PHE A 130 1.25 11.71 0.82
C PHE A 130 0.14 10.87 0.19
N ALA A 131 -0.05 11.00 -1.13
CA ALA A 131 -1.06 10.26 -1.88
C ALA A 131 -0.81 8.75 -1.83
N GLY A 132 0.43 8.32 -2.11
CA GLY A 132 0.79 6.91 -2.14
C GLY A 132 0.73 6.25 -0.77
N THR A 133 1.19 6.95 0.27
CA THR A 133 1.06 6.46 1.65
C THR A 133 -0.40 6.35 2.06
N GLY A 134 -1.22 7.36 1.70
CA GLY A 134 -2.65 7.38 1.97
C GLY A 134 -3.39 6.21 1.33
N LEU A 135 -3.19 5.99 0.03
CA LEU A 135 -3.75 4.83 -0.69
C LEU A 135 -3.26 3.51 -0.11
N GLY A 136 -1.96 3.41 0.21
CA GLY A 136 -1.37 2.23 0.84
C GLY A 136 -2.05 1.87 2.17
N LEU A 137 -2.36 2.86 3.02
CA LEU A 137 -3.09 2.65 4.27
C LEU A 137 -4.52 2.15 4.02
N VAL A 138 -5.24 2.78 3.08
CA VAL A 138 -6.60 2.36 2.70
C VAL A 138 -6.61 0.90 2.24
N TYR A 139 -5.71 0.52 1.34
CA TYR A 139 -5.64 -0.84 0.83
C TYR A 139 -5.15 -1.84 1.88
N SER A 140 -4.26 -1.44 2.79
CA SER A 140 -3.79 -2.31 3.89
C SER A 140 -4.93 -2.77 4.81
N ALA A 141 -5.98 -1.95 4.94
CA ALA A 141 -7.19 -2.21 5.71
C ALA A 141 -8.33 -2.85 4.87
N ASN A 142 -8.01 -3.36 3.67
CA ASN A 142 -8.99 -3.85 2.68
C ASN A 142 -10.09 -2.81 2.34
N GLY A 143 -9.75 -1.52 2.44
CA GLY A 143 -10.58 -0.43 1.97
C GLY A 143 -10.39 -0.18 0.47
N SER A 144 -11.24 0.67 -0.09
CA SER A 144 -11.15 1.13 -1.47
C SER A 144 -11.57 2.59 -1.54
N THR A 145 -10.91 3.36 -2.41
CA THR A 145 -11.32 4.73 -2.75
C THR A 145 -12.41 4.77 -3.82
N GLY A 146 -12.79 3.60 -4.35
CA GLY A 146 -13.66 3.44 -5.50
C GLY A 146 -12.88 3.47 -6.83
N GLY A 147 -13.60 3.57 -7.94
CA GLY A 147 -12.99 3.89 -9.22
C GLY A 147 -12.24 2.72 -9.83
N ALA A 148 -11.00 3.00 -10.23
CA ALA A 148 -10.09 2.00 -10.77
C ALA A 148 -9.81 0.88 -9.75
N ASP A 149 -9.84 1.18 -8.44
CA ASP A 149 -9.67 0.23 -7.32
C ASP A 149 -10.57 -0.98 -7.43
N ILE A 150 -11.84 -0.74 -7.74
CA ILE A 150 -12.86 -1.78 -7.83
C ILE A 150 -12.46 -2.80 -8.91
N ILE A 151 -11.95 -2.32 -10.04
CA ILE A 151 -11.49 -3.14 -11.15
C ILE A 151 -10.17 -3.83 -10.77
N GLY A 152 -9.22 -3.11 -10.18
CA GLY A 152 -7.94 -3.68 -9.75
C GLY A 152 -8.11 -4.82 -8.74
N PHE A 153 -8.96 -4.64 -7.72
CA PHE A 153 -9.28 -5.70 -6.76
C PHE A 153 -9.96 -6.90 -7.44
N LEU A 154 -10.80 -6.68 -8.44
CA LEU A 154 -11.38 -7.76 -9.23
C LEU A 154 -10.32 -8.52 -10.03
N VAL A 155 -9.39 -7.82 -10.68
CA VAL A 155 -8.31 -8.44 -11.48
C VAL A 155 -7.34 -9.22 -10.60
N THR A 156 -6.93 -8.68 -9.45
CA THR A 156 -6.02 -9.38 -8.51
C THR A 156 -6.63 -10.67 -7.94
N LYS A 157 -7.96 -10.83 -7.98
CA LYS A 157 -8.64 -12.08 -7.61
C LYS A 157 -8.36 -13.22 -8.59
N TYR A 158 -8.15 -12.90 -9.87
CA TYR A 158 -7.96 -13.89 -10.94
C TYR A 158 -6.51 -13.98 -11.43
N TYR A 159 -5.69 -12.94 -11.21
CA TYR A 159 -4.31 -12.85 -11.69
C TYR A 159 -3.34 -12.56 -10.54
N ARG A 160 -2.16 -13.20 -10.57
CA ARG A 160 -1.08 -13.02 -9.56
C ARG A 160 -0.22 -11.79 -9.84
N ILE A 161 -0.86 -10.65 -10.07
CA ILE A 161 -0.19 -9.36 -10.29
C ILE A 161 -0.50 -8.47 -9.09
N SER A 162 0.46 -7.65 -8.64
CA SER A 162 0.21 -6.74 -7.52
C SER A 162 -0.79 -5.64 -7.92
N LEU A 163 -1.63 -5.24 -6.97
CA LEU A 163 -2.62 -4.17 -7.17
C LEU A 163 -1.96 -2.89 -7.69
N ALA A 164 -0.82 -2.51 -7.09
CA ALA A 164 -0.09 -1.31 -7.47
C ALA A 164 0.39 -1.33 -8.92
N ARG A 165 0.80 -2.49 -9.44
CA ARG A 165 1.24 -2.61 -10.84
C ARG A 165 0.10 -2.47 -11.83
N ILE A 166 -1.07 -3.06 -11.51
CA ILE A 166 -2.28 -2.91 -12.35
C ILE A 166 -2.68 -1.43 -12.41
N MET A 167 -2.70 -0.77 -11.26
CA MET A 167 -3.08 0.64 -11.21
C MET A 167 -2.08 1.56 -11.87
N LEU A 168 -0.77 1.30 -11.72
CA LEU A 168 0.24 2.09 -12.43
C LEU A 168 -0.02 2.11 -13.94
N ILE A 169 -0.43 0.98 -14.54
CA ILE A 169 -0.75 0.92 -15.97
C ILE A 169 -2.00 1.76 -16.29
N VAL A 170 -3.08 1.60 -15.51
CA VAL A 170 -4.31 2.38 -15.68
C VAL A 170 -4.03 3.88 -15.55
N ASP A 171 -3.24 4.25 -14.56
CA ASP A 171 -2.88 5.63 -14.25
C ASP A 171 -2.02 6.26 -15.34
N VAL A 172 -1.05 5.52 -15.88
CA VAL A 172 -0.23 5.98 -17.01
C VAL A 172 -1.12 6.26 -18.23
N LEU A 173 -2.11 5.41 -18.50
CA LEU A 173 -3.05 5.64 -19.59
C LEU A 173 -3.88 6.92 -19.37
N VAL A 174 -4.36 7.14 -18.15
CA VAL A 174 -5.10 8.37 -17.79
C VAL A 174 -4.24 9.62 -17.94
N VAL A 175 -3.01 9.62 -17.42
CA VAL A 175 -2.08 10.76 -17.52
C VAL A 175 -1.65 11.03 -18.96
N ILE A 176 -1.41 10.00 -19.78
CA ILE A 176 -1.13 10.20 -21.21
C ILE A 176 -2.36 10.76 -21.92
N SER A 177 -3.57 10.27 -21.61
CA SER A 177 -4.79 10.84 -22.20
C SER A 177 -5.01 12.30 -21.84
N SER A 178 -4.54 12.74 -20.66
CA SER A 178 -4.68 14.13 -20.24
C SER A 178 -3.89 15.08 -21.13
N TYR A 179 -2.76 14.65 -21.69
CA TYR A 179 -1.98 15.44 -22.65
C TYR A 179 -2.82 15.81 -23.87
N PHE A 180 -3.47 14.83 -24.49
CA PHE A 180 -4.30 15.05 -25.70
C PHE A 180 -5.57 15.86 -25.42
N ILE A 181 -6.14 15.74 -24.21
CA ILE A 181 -7.36 16.47 -23.83
C ILE A 181 -7.04 17.92 -23.45
N LEU A 182 -5.91 18.14 -22.76
CA LEU A 182 -5.50 19.44 -22.22
C LEU A 182 -4.45 20.15 -23.07
N GLU A 183 -4.15 19.63 -24.28
CA GLU A 183 -3.09 20.09 -25.20
C GLU A 183 -3.13 21.61 -25.44
N LYS A 184 -4.33 22.21 -25.39
CA LYS A 184 -4.57 23.64 -25.60
C LYS A 184 -4.12 24.54 -24.44
N THR A 185 -3.60 23.98 -23.35
CA THR A 185 -3.13 24.74 -22.19
C THR A 185 -1.63 24.93 -22.27
N GLU A 186 -1.13 26.12 -21.95
CA GLU A 186 0.30 26.36 -21.73
C GLU A 186 0.84 25.36 -20.68
N ASP A 187 2.01 24.78 -20.98
CA ASP A 187 2.74 23.78 -20.18
C ASP A 187 2.05 22.41 -20.02
N SER A 188 1.17 22.02 -20.95
CA SER A 188 0.50 20.71 -20.94
C SER A 188 1.50 19.53 -20.92
N LEU A 189 2.57 19.63 -21.71
CA LEU A 189 3.62 18.61 -21.78
C LEU A 189 4.40 18.48 -20.46
N GLU A 190 4.78 19.60 -19.85
CA GLU A 190 5.51 19.60 -18.58
C GLU A 190 4.66 19.03 -17.44
N LYS A 191 3.38 19.44 -17.36
CA LYS A 191 2.43 18.90 -16.36
C LYS A 191 2.19 17.40 -16.54
N THR A 192 2.10 16.91 -17.77
CA THR A 192 2.01 15.47 -18.06
C THR A 192 3.28 14.73 -17.64
N ILE A 193 4.47 15.27 -17.93
CA ILE A 193 5.74 14.65 -17.49
C ILE A 193 5.81 14.59 -15.97
N LEU A 194 5.45 15.67 -15.27
CA LEU A 194 5.39 15.69 -13.81
C LEU A 194 4.39 14.65 -13.28
N GLY A 195 3.23 14.51 -13.92
CA GLY A 195 2.28 13.42 -13.64
C GLY A 195 2.89 12.04 -13.84
N LEU A 196 3.65 11.80 -14.92
CA LEU A 196 4.32 10.52 -15.15
C LEU A 196 5.43 10.23 -14.13
N VAL A 197 6.11 11.25 -13.59
CA VAL A 197 7.08 11.09 -12.50
C VAL A 197 6.39 10.82 -11.16
N LEU A 198 5.22 11.42 -10.92
CA LEU A 198 4.40 11.21 -9.73
C LEU A 198 4.00 9.74 -9.56
N LEU A 199 3.58 9.07 -10.64
CA LEU A 199 2.92 7.76 -10.55
C LEU A 199 3.83 6.65 -9.99
N PRO A 200 5.07 6.43 -10.48
CA PRO A 200 5.96 5.41 -9.91
C PRO A 200 6.25 5.66 -8.43
N LEU A 201 6.45 6.92 -8.03
CA LEU A 201 6.68 7.30 -6.63
C LEU A 201 5.47 6.96 -5.76
N MET A 202 4.28 7.38 -6.20
CA MET A 202 3.02 7.11 -5.50
C MET A 202 2.79 5.60 -5.32
N TRP A 203 2.93 4.81 -6.39
CA TRP A 203 2.69 3.37 -6.34
C TRP A 203 3.78 2.60 -5.59
N GLN A 204 5.03 3.10 -5.58
CA GLN A 204 6.07 2.55 -4.72
C GLN A 204 5.75 2.75 -3.24
N MET A 205 5.19 3.91 -2.87
CA MET A 205 4.73 4.15 -1.50
C MET A 205 3.57 3.25 -1.12
N VAL A 206 2.62 3.01 -2.04
CA VAL A 206 1.52 2.04 -1.83
C VAL A 206 2.09 0.65 -1.55
N GLU A 207 3.01 0.15 -2.39
CA GLU A 207 3.68 -1.14 -2.19
C GLU A 207 4.40 -1.20 -0.85
N MET A 208 5.14 -0.14 -0.47
CA MET A 208 5.85 -0.09 0.80
C MET A 208 4.90 -0.18 1.99
N VAL A 209 3.76 0.52 1.97
CA VAL A 209 2.80 0.49 3.09
C VAL A 209 2.04 -0.83 3.13
N MET A 210 1.55 -1.33 2.00
CA MET A 210 0.78 -2.57 1.93
C MET A 210 1.62 -3.80 2.30
N ASN A 211 2.83 -3.89 1.74
CA ASN A 211 3.67 -5.07 1.83
C ASN A 211 4.80 -4.94 2.86
N GLY A 212 5.14 -3.74 3.33
CA GLY A 212 6.29 -3.51 4.21
C GLY A 212 6.28 -4.33 5.51
N ALA A 213 5.11 -4.53 6.13
CA ALA A 213 4.97 -5.33 7.35
C ALA A 213 4.74 -6.84 7.10
N ARG A 214 4.29 -7.21 5.89
CA ARG A 214 3.96 -8.61 5.52
C ARG A 214 5.08 -9.32 4.76
N GLN A 215 6.09 -8.58 4.29
CA GLN A 215 7.25 -9.16 3.63
C GLN A 215 7.94 -10.16 4.55
N SER A 216 7.97 -11.41 4.10
CA SER A 216 8.73 -12.46 4.76
C SER A 216 10.17 -12.42 4.27
N VAL A 217 11.07 -12.85 5.13
CA VAL A 217 12.49 -13.01 4.82
C VAL A 217 12.92 -14.41 5.17
N GLN A 218 13.87 -14.90 4.40
CA GLN A 218 14.59 -16.14 4.68
C GLN A 218 15.95 -15.78 5.25
N LEU A 219 16.26 -16.38 6.40
CA LEU A 219 17.55 -16.26 7.06
C LEU A 219 18.27 -17.60 6.97
N PHE A 220 19.53 -17.57 6.54
CA PHE A 220 20.46 -18.66 6.80
C PHE A 220 21.44 -18.20 7.88
N ILE A 221 21.52 -18.94 8.98
CA ILE A 221 22.42 -18.65 10.10
C ILE A 221 23.45 -19.77 10.18
N PHE A 222 24.72 -19.39 10.09
CA PHE A 222 25.88 -20.25 10.16
C PHE A 222 26.62 -19.92 11.46
N SER A 223 26.63 -20.86 12.41
CA SER A 223 27.21 -20.68 13.73
C SER A 223 27.59 -22.02 14.35
N LYS A 224 28.61 -22.01 15.22
CA LYS A 224 28.96 -23.18 16.04
C LYS A 224 27.95 -23.40 17.18
N HIS A 225 27.27 -22.34 17.62
CA HIS A 225 26.28 -22.35 18.69
C HIS A 225 24.85 -22.57 18.16
N TYR A 226 24.70 -23.39 17.12
CA TYR A 226 23.44 -23.54 16.39
C TYR A 226 22.29 -24.07 17.28
N GLU A 227 22.55 -24.94 18.25
CA GLU A 227 21.52 -25.50 19.15
C GLU A 227 20.93 -24.44 20.07
N THR A 228 21.78 -23.62 20.66
CA THR A 228 21.36 -22.51 21.53
C THR A 228 20.55 -21.52 20.72
N ILE A 229 21.06 -21.10 19.56
CA ILE A 229 20.35 -20.17 18.66
C ILE A 229 18.98 -20.74 18.24
N ALA A 230 18.92 -22.00 17.78
CA ALA A 230 17.67 -22.62 17.36
C ALA A 230 16.65 -22.72 18.50
N THR A 231 17.10 -23.07 19.70
CA THR A 231 16.25 -23.13 20.91
C THR A 231 15.65 -21.77 21.21
N HIS A 232 16.48 -20.73 21.29
CA HIS A 232 16.03 -19.37 21.63
C HIS A 232 15.12 -18.75 20.54
N ILE A 233 15.35 -19.04 19.26
CA ILE A 233 14.44 -18.63 18.18
C ILE A 233 13.05 -19.26 18.37
N ASN A 234 12.99 -20.53 18.78
CA ASN A 234 11.74 -21.25 18.98
C ASN A 234 11.01 -20.81 20.27
N THR A 235 11.75 -20.54 21.36
CA THR A 235 11.14 -20.22 22.67
C THR A 235 10.85 -18.75 22.86
N GLU A 236 11.74 -17.84 22.45
CA GLU A 236 11.59 -16.39 22.70
C GLU A 236 10.86 -15.68 21.56
N ILE A 237 11.18 -16.05 20.32
CA ILE A 237 10.60 -15.42 19.12
C ILE A 237 9.36 -16.20 18.64
N ASN A 238 9.13 -17.40 19.18
CA ASN A 238 8.02 -18.29 18.83
C ASN A 238 7.96 -18.57 17.32
N ARG A 239 9.14 -18.75 16.69
CA ARG A 239 9.29 -19.03 15.26
C ARG A 239 9.94 -20.39 15.04
N GLY A 240 9.34 -21.19 14.16
CA GLY A 240 9.94 -22.44 13.72
C GLY A 240 11.21 -22.21 12.89
N CYS A 241 12.20 -23.06 13.08
CA CYS A 241 13.43 -23.10 12.31
C CYS A 241 13.77 -24.55 11.94
N THR A 242 14.46 -24.73 10.81
CA THR A 242 14.96 -26.04 10.36
C THR A 242 16.48 -26.03 10.40
N VAL A 243 17.07 -27.05 10.99
CA VAL A 243 18.53 -27.24 10.96
C VAL A 243 18.88 -28.18 9.82
N VAL A 244 19.81 -27.75 8.97
CA VAL A 244 20.33 -28.53 7.83
C VAL A 244 21.79 -28.85 8.05
N ASP A 245 22.14 -30.10 7.77
CA ASP A 245 23.51 -30.59 7.72
C ASP A 245 24.22 -30.14 6.45
N GLY A 246 25.41 -29.56 6.59
CA GLY A 246 26.27 -29.15 5.50
C GLY A 246 27.74 -29.43 5.79
N MET A 247 28.59 -29.16 4.81
CA MET A 247 30.04 -29.27 4.92
C MET A 247 30.67 -27.98 4.41
N GLY A 248 31.50 -27.34 5.23
CA GLY A 248 32.30 -26.20 4.79
C GLY A 248 33.27 -26.67 3.71
N TRP A 249 33.17 -26.14 2.49
CA TRP A 249 34.01 -26.64 1.39
C TRP A 249 35.48 -26.27 1.55
N TYR A 250 35.77 -25.12 2.16
CA TYR A 250 37.15 -24.69 2.45
C TYR A 250 37.71 -25.41 3.66
N SER A 251 36.98 -25.40 4.79
CA SER A 251 37.43 -26.02 6.05
C SER A 251 37.37 -27.54 6.05
N LYS A 252 36.58 -28.14 5.14
CA LYS A 252 36.23 -29.57 5.11
C LYS A 252 35.61 -30.08 6.41
N THR A 253 35.02 -29.20 7.21
CA THR A 253 34.37 -29.56 8.48
C THR A 253 32.85 -29.66 8.31
N PRO A 254 32.18 -30.62 8.96
CA PRO A 254 30.73 -30.59 9.11
C PRO A 254 30.28 -29.27 9.74
N GLN A 255 29.20 -28.69 9.21
CA GLN A 255 28.60 -27.47 9.72
C GLN A 255 27.08 -27.59 9.70
N LYS A 256 26.41 -27.01 10.70
CA LYS A 256 24.96 -26.95 10.77
C LYS A 256 24.51 -25.55 10.34
N VAL A 257 23.47 -25.50 9.52
CA VAL A 257 22.88 -24.24 9.03
C VAL A 257 21.45 -24.16 9.52
N ILE A 258 21.10 -23.07 10.20
CA ILE A 258 19.72 -22.82 10.62
C ILE A 258 19.03 -22.04 9.51
N ILE A 259 17.92 -22.58 9.01
CA ILE A 259 17.03 -21.94 8.06
C ILE A 259 15.82 -21.43 8.83
N VAL A 260 15.58 -20.12 8.76
CA VAL A 260 14.42 -19.49 9.39
C VAL A 260 13.64 -18.70 8.36
N ILE A 261 12.34 -18.96 8.28
CA ILE A 261 11.42 -18.11 7.55
C ILE A 261 10.64 -17.29 8.58
N ALA A 262 10.77 -15.97 8.50
CA ALA A 262 10.20 -15.05 9.47
C ALA A 262 9.64 -13.81 8.77
N ARG A 263 8.76 -13.07 9.45
CA ARG A 263 8.35 -11.74 8.98
C ARG A 263 9.53 -10.79 9.09
N ARG A 264 9.61 -9.79 8.23
CA ARG A 264 10.68 -8.77 8.26
C ARG A 264 10.79 -8.08 9.63
N THR A 265 9.68 -7.90 10.34
CA THR A 265 9.65 -7.34 11.70
C THR A 265 10.29 -8.26 12.75
N GLU A 266 10.13 -9.57 12.60
CA GLU A 266 10.71 -10.59 13.49
C GLU A 266 12.22 -10.76 13.22
N ALA A 267 12.65 -10.55 11.97
CA ALA A 267 14.04 -10.72 11.56
C ALA A 267 15.01 -9.86 12.40
N THR A 268 14.64 -8.62 12.73
CA THR A 268 15.48 -7.75 13.56
C THR A 268 15.74 -8.33 14.95
N ALA A 269 14.73 -8.97 15.56
CA ALA A 269 14.89 -9.65 16.85
C ALA A 269 15.81 -10.87 16.70
N ILE A 270 15.64 -11.66 15.63
CA ILE A 270 16.51 -12.81 15.33
C ILE A 270 17.97 -12.38 15.17
N PHE A 271 18.25 -11.30 14.43
CA PHE A 271 19.62 -10.78 14.27
C PHE A 271 20.26 -10.37 15.61
N ARG A 272 19.51 -9.67 16.46
CA ARG A 272 19.99 -9.27 17.78
C ARG A 272 20.28 -10.48 18.67
N LEU A 273 19.39 -11.46 18.65
CA LEU A 273 19.52 -12.71 19.39
C LEU A 273 20.76 -13.48 18.94
N VAL A 274 20.93 -13.68 17.63
CA VAL A 274 22.11 -14.36 17.07
C VAL A 274 23.39 -13.63 17.47
N GLY A 275 23.47 -12.31 17.25
CA GLY A 275 24.66 -11.53 17.59
C GLY A 275 24.98 -11.49 19.09
N SER A 276 23.97 -11.68 19.95
CA SER A 276 24.19 -11.77 21.41
C SER A 276 24.74 -13.13 21.85
N ILE A 277 24.45 -14.20 21.11
CA ILE A 277 24.90 -15.56 21.42
C ILE A 277 26.25 -15.84 20.77
N ASP A 278 26.40 -15.48 19.50
CA ASP A 278 27.60 -15.73 18.71
C ASP A 278 27.94 -14.49 17.85
N PRO A 279 28.85 -13.62 18.32
CA PRO A 279 29.31 -12.46 17.56
C PRO A 279 30.00 -12.81 16.24
N GLU A 280 30.53 -14.03 16.09
CA GLU A 280 31.22 -14.52 14.89
C GLU A 280 30.25 -15.25 13.93
N ALA A 281 28.96 -15.29 14.26
CA ALA A 281 27.95 -15.93 13.41
C ALA A 281 27.81 -15.22 12.06
N PHE A 282 27.79 -16.00 10.99
CA PHE A 282 27.53 -15.50 9.65
C PHE A 282 26.03 -15.68 9.33
N VAL A 283 25.34 -14.59 8.97
CA VAL A 283 23.90 -14.62 8.68
C VAL A 283 23.63 -14.00 7.33
N THR A 284 22.93 -14.71 6.45
CA THR A 284 22.44 -14.16 5.18
C THR A 284 20.93 -13.93 5.25
N LYS A 285 20.46 -12.88 4.57
CA LYS A 285 19.05 -12.49 4.52
C LYS A 285 18.62 -12.36 3.07
N ALA A 286 17.60 -13.13 2.68
CA ALA A 286 16.94 -13.03 1.39
C ALA A 286 15.49 -12.58 1.57
N ASN A 287 15.01 -11.71 0.67
CA ASN A 287 13.58 -11.41 0.59
C ASN A 287 12.88 -12.59 -0.09
N VAL A 288 11.78 -13.08 0.50
CA VAL A 288 10.95 -14.11 -0.11
C VAL A 288 9.62 -13.50 -0.57
N SER A 289 9.31 -13.68 -1.85
CA SER A 289 8.13 -13.09 -2.50
C SER A 289 6.80 -13.66 -2.00
N GLY A 290 6.82 -14.84 -1.36
CA GLY A 290 5.64 -15.45 -0.77
C GLY A 290 6.00 -16.69 0.03
N VAL A 291 5.30 -16.89 1.14
CA VAL A 291 5.46 -18.06 2.02
C VAL A 291 4.07 -18.54 2.36
N TYR A 292 3.84 -19.84 2.19
CA TYR A 292 2.52 -20.42 2.39
C TYR A 292 2.59 -21.62 3.33
N GLY A 293 1.65 -21.71 4.26
CA GLY A 293 1.59 -22.80 5.24
C GLY A 293 1.27 -22.33 6.65
N LYS A 294 1.45 -23.22 7.63
CA LYS A 294 1.18 -22.91 9.05
C LYS A 294 2.09 -21.75 9.52
N GLY A 295 1.48 -20.71 10.08
CA GLY A 295 2.18 -19.50 10.53
C GLY A 295 2.40 -18.43 9.45
N PHE A 296 1.87 -18.65 8.24
CA PHE A 296 1.90 -17.73 7.09
C PHE A 296 0.56 -17.75 6.33
N ASP A 297 0.54 -17.21 5.10
CA ASP A 297 -0.63 -17.22 4.23
C ASP A 297 -1.02 -18.65 3.83
N ARG A 298 -2.31 -18.88 3.55
CA ARG A 298 -2.80 -20.23 3.20
C ARG A 298 -2.40 -20.59 1.77
N LEU A 299 -2.00 -21.85 1.55
CA LEU A 299 -1.99 -22.43 0.20
C LEU A 299 -3.44 -22.49 -0.29
N HIS A 300 -3.81 -21.59 -1.20
CA HIS A 300 -5.07 -21.69 -1.92
C HIS A 300 -4.93 -22.81 -2.97
N LYS A 301 -5.82 -23.81 -2.89
CA LYS A 301 -5.99 -24.82 -3.95
C LYS A 301 -6.67 -24.20 -5.16
#